data_AF-A0A7V4Y3V9-F1
#
_entry.id   AF-A0A7V4Y3V9-F1
#
_cell.length_a   1.000
_cell.length_b   1.000
_cell.length_c   1.000
_cell.angle_alpha   90.00
_cell.angle_beta   90.00
_cell.angle_gamma   90.00
#
_symmetry.space_group_name_H-M   'P 1'
#
loop_
_entity.id
_entity.type
_entity.pdbx_description
1 polymer ?
#
loop_
_entity_poly.entity_id
_entity_poly.type
_entity_poly.pdbx_seq_one_letter_code
_entity_poly.pdbx_strand_id
1 'polypeptide(L)'
;MPSEHEIIEQIKSDFAEAIIAATVPVPQAVYITIDSSHIPAVCRYIFGKGARFVASVATDLIRQTNKMQVSHIFSFDESCLTVAIRSEVDPCNLSINSITPDIPAANWAERECRDMLGVNFVGHPDPRRLILCDDWPEGVHPLRKDFPYNCRPEPAPANAVPIKTPQPPVSVIPIGPFYPVLEEPAYFRIFVEGEKIVDCDYRGFYNHRGIEKLGDSALTYNQIPFLAERI
;
A
#
# COMPACT_ATOMS: atom_id res chain seq x y z
N MET A 1 3.42 -22.94 20.29
CA MET A 1 3.78 -21.94 19.27
C MET A 1 2.87 -22.21 18.09
N PRO A 2 2.16 -21.20 17.55
CA PRO A 2 1.15 -21.46 16.54
C PRO A 2 1.80 -22.06 15.31
N SER A 3 1.49 -23.33 15.04
CA SER A 3 1.87 -24.00 13.79
C SER A 3 1.04 -23.45 12.62
N GLU A 4 1.50 -23.65 11.38
CA GLU A 4 0.76 -23.26 10.17
C GLU A 4 -0.69 -23.76 10.20
N HIS A 5 -0.86 -25.02 10.60
CA HIS A 5 -2.16 -25.65 10.73
C HIS A 5 -2.99 -25.05 11.87
N GLU A 6 -2.40 -24.72 13.02
CA GLU A 6 -3.12 -24.07 14.12
C GLU A 6 -3.66 -22.70 13.72
N ILE A 7 -2.90 -21.89 12.98
CA ILE A 7 -3.38 -20.58 12.52
C ILE A 7 -4.53 -20.74 11.53
N ILE A 8 -4.39 -21.65 10.56
CA ILE A 8 -5.44 -21.91 9.59
C ILE A 8 -6.72 -22.39 10.29
N GLU A 9 -6.61 -23.32 11.24
CA GLU A 9 -7.77 -23.85 11.96
C GLU A 9 -8.39 -22.82 12.90
N GLN A 10 -7.60 -21.96 13.54
CA GLN A 10 -8.12 -20.85 14.35
C GLN A 10 -8.92 -19.85 13.49
N ILE A 11 -8.36 -19.45 12.34
CA ILE A 11 -9.03 -18.51 11.45
C ILE A 11 -10.28 -19.16 10.84
N LYS A 12 -10.25 -20.46 10.51
CA LYS A 12 -11.44 -21.21 10.08
C LYS A 12 -12.50 -21.30 11.17
N SER A 13 -12.13 -21.49 12.43
CA SER A 13 -13.08 -21.55 13.55
C SER A 13 -13.81 -20.23 13.74
N ASP A 14 -13.06 -19.11 13.69
CA ASP A 14 -13.61 -17.79 14.02
C ASP A 14 -14.25 -17.10 12.80
N PHE A 15 -13.84 -17.46 11.58
CA PHE A 15 -14.25 -16.81 10.32
C PHE A 15 -14.57 -17.81 9.18
N ALA A 16 -15.19 -18.95 9.50
CA ALA A 16 -15.49 -20.02 8.54
C ALA A 16 -16.16 -19.53 7.24
N GLU A 17 -17.10 -18.59 7.35
CA GLU A 17 -17.88 -18.06 6.22
C GLU A 17 -17.09 -17.08 5.34
N ALA A 18 -15.98 -16.54 5.84
CA ALA A 18 -15.19 -15.53 5.14
C ALA A 18 -14.05 -16.11 4.30
N ILE A 19 -13.65 -17.37 4.52
CA ILE A 19 -12.49 -17.98 3.86
C ILE A 19 -12.93 -18.62 2.55
N ILE A 20 -12.33 -18.16 1.45
CA ILE A 20 -12.50 -18.74 0.12
C ILE A 20 -11.50 -19.88 -0.08
N ALA A 21 -10.24 -19.64 0.28
CA ALA A 21 -9.17 -20.63 0.14
C ALA A 21 -8.06 -20.42 1.17
N ALA A 22 -7.42 -21.51 1.61
CA ALA A 22 -6.21 -21.45 2.42
C ALA A 22 -5.17 -22.40 1.81
N THR A 23 -3.96 -21.91 1.60
CA THR A 23 -2.86 -22.66 0.96
C THR A 23 -1.54 -22.42 1.68
N VAL A 24 -0.70 -23.44 1.68
CA VAL A 24 0.68 -23.39 2.21
C VAL A 24 1.61 -23.67 1.04
N PRO A 25 2.06 -22.62 0.31
CA PRO A 25 2.93 -22.80 -0.86
C PRO A 25 4.30 -23.36 -0.51
N VAL A 26 4.86 -22.95 0.63
CA VAL A 26 6.16 -23.35 1.16
C VAL A 26 6.06 -23.44 2.68
N PRO A 27 6.93 -24.21 3.35
CA PRO A 27 7.00 -24.20 4.80
C PRO A 27 7.14 -22.77 5.34
N GLN A 28 6.42 -22.48 6.42
CA GLN A 28 6.37 -21.21 7.14
C GLN A 28 5.75 -20.03 6.36
N ALA A 29 5.03 -20.31 5.27
CA ALA A 29 4.25 -19.32 4.55
C ALA A 29 2.80 -19.81 4.38
N VAL A 30 1.84 -19.04 4.87
CA VAL A 30 0.41 -19.34 4.78
C VAL A 30 -0.28 -18.24 3.99
N TYR A 31 -1.00 -18.62 2.94
CA TYR A 31 -1.82 -17.72 2.14
C TYR A 31 -3.29 -18.02 2.38
N ILE A 32 -4.04 -17.03 2.83
CA ILE A 32 -5.47 -17.15 3.11
C ILE A 32 -6.19 -16.14 2.24
N THR A 33 -7.00 -16.64 1.30
CA THR A 33 -7.87 -15.82 0.47
C THR A 33 -9.22 -15.71 1.17
N ILE A 34 -9.64 -14.48 1.44
CA ILE A 34 -10.90 -14.16 2.12
C ILE A 34 -11.73 -13.18 1.29
N ASP A 35 -13.01 -13.11 1.60
CA ASP A 35 -13.90 -12.10 1.03
C ASP A 35 -13.50 -10.68 1.49
N SER A 36 -13.56 -9.74 0.54
CA SER A 36 -13.18 -8.32 0.74
C SER A 36 -13.90 -7.64 1.91
N SER A 37 -15.12 -8.05 2.25
CA SER A 37 -15.90 -7.45 3.34
C SER A 37 -15.34 -7.76 4.72
N HIS A 38 -14.63 -8.88 4.89
CA HIS A 38 -14.12 -9.36 6.18
C HIS A 38 -12.65 -9.01 6.43
N ILE A 39 -11.98 -8.36 5.47
CA ILE A 39 -10.55 -8.01 5.54
C ILE A 39 -10.16 -7.26 6.81
N PRO A 40 -10.86 -6.17 7.22
CA PRO A 40 -10.49 -5.45 8.44
C PRO A 40 -10.61 -6.30 9.70
N ALA A 41 -11.64 -7.15 9.79
CA ALA A 41 -11.87 -7.99 10.96
C ALA A 41 -10.76 -9.05 11.12
N VAL A 42 -10.39 -9.73 10.02
CA VAL A 42 -9.34 -10.75 10.03
C VAL A 42 -7.96 -10.13 10.28
N CYS A 43 -7.66 -9.00 9.64
CA CYS A 43 -6.38 -8.31 9.86
C CYS A 43 -6.25 -7.82 11.30
N ARG A 44 -7.30 -7.24 11.88
CA ARG A 44 -7.34 -6.84 13.29
C ARG A 44 -7.14 -8.03 14.22
N TYR A 45 -7.78 -9.16 13.93
CA TYR A 45 -7.63 -10.39 14.72
C TYR A 45 -6.18 -10.89 14.73
N ILE A 46 -5.55 -11.00 13.56
CA ILE A 46 -4.17 -11.47 13.41
C ILE A 46 -3.19 -10.51 14.09
N PHE A 47 -3.37 -9.21 13.90
CA PHE A 47 -2.56 -8.20 14.57
C PHE A 47 -2.69 -8.28 16.10
N GLY A 48 -3.91 -8.48 16.62
CA GLY A 48 -4.17 -8.65 18.05
C GLY A 48 -3.56 -9.92 18.67
N LYS A 49 -3.22 -10.93 17.85
CA LYS A 49 -2.50 -12.14 18.27
C LYS A 49 -0.97 -11.96 18.34
N GLY A 50 -0.47 -10.76 18.06
CA GLY A 50 0.95 -10.43 18.11
C GLY A 50 1.67 -10.55 16.76
N ALA A 51 0.95 -10.67 15.65
CA ALA A 51 1.56 -10.62 14.33
C ALA A 51 1.98 -9.19 13.98
N ARG A 52 3.20 -9.04 13.45
CA ARG A 52 3.71 -7.77 12.94
C ARG A 52 3.24 -7.55 11.51
N PHE A 53 2.72 -6.37 11.22
CA PHE A 53 2.42 -5.95 9.85
C PHE A 53 3.73 -5.74 9.07
N VAL A 54 3.81 -6.31 7.87
CA VAL A 54 4.99 -6.21 6.99
C VAL A 54 4.72 -5.27 5.82
N ALA A 55 3.71 -5.56 5.02
CA ALA A 55 3.39 -4.79 3.83
C ALA A 55 1.95 -5.03 3.36
N SER A 56 1.40 -4.11 2.58
CA SER A 56 0.22 -4.37 1.75
C SER A 56 0.59 -4.17 0.29
N VAL A 57 0.16 -5.09 -0.57
CA VAL A 57 0.52 -5.11 -1.98
C VAL A 57 -0.74 -5.35 -2.79
N ALA A 58 -1.02 -4.46 -3.74
CA ALA A 58 -2.02 -4.70 -4.77
C ALA A 58 -1.35 -5.29 -6.01
N THR A 59 -2.04 -6.21 -6.69
CA THR A 59 -1.54 -6.93 -7.86
C THR A 59 -2.61 -6.98 -8.93
N ASP A 60 -2.29 -6.43 -10.09
CA ASP A 60 -3.15 -6.47 -11.27
C ASP A 60 -3.10 -7.86 -11.92
N LEU A 61 -4.14 -8.66 -11.64
CA LEU A 61 -4.36 -9.97 -12.25
C LEU A 61 -5.51 -9.94 -13.27
N ILE A 62 -5.93 -8.76 -13.74
CA ILE A 62 -7.13 -8.61 -14.59
C ILE A 62 -7.02 -9.47 -15.86
N ARG A 63 -5.84 -9.51 -16.50
CA ARG A 63 -5.63 -10.34 -17.70
C ARG A 63 -5.66 -11.85 -17.44
N GLN A 64 -5.41 -12.29 -16.21
CA GLN A 64 -5.31 -13.71 -15.86
C GLN A 64 -6.60 -14.25 -15.26
N THR A 65 -7.21 -13.51 -14.33
CA THR A 65 -8.37 -13.96 -13.54
C THR A 65 -9.54 -12.96 -13.57
N ASN A 66 -9.42 -11.85 -14.30
CA ASN A 66 -10.39 -10.75 -14.30
C ASN A 66 -10.65 -10.18 -12.88
N LYS A 67 -9.63 -10.21 -12.02
CA LYS A 67 -9.69 -9.68 -10.64
C LYS A 67 -8.44 -8.87 -10.33
N MET A 68 -8.59 -7.88 -9.46
CA MET A 68 -7.47 -7.19 -8.79
C MET A 68 -7.26 -7.87 -7.44
N GLN A 69 -6.04 -8.23 -7.09
CA GLN A 69 -5.75 -8.84 -5.79
C GLN A 69 -5.12 -7.81 -4.85
N VAL A 70 -5.57 -7.78 -3.60
CA VAL A 70 -4.92 -7.02 -2.51
C VAL A 70 -4.45 -8.01 -1.46
N SER A 71 -3.16 -7.98 -1.14
CA SER A 71 -2.51 -8.88 -0.18
C SER A 71 -1.95 -8.08 0.99
N HIS A 72 -2.36 -8.41 2.21
CA HIS A 72 -1.80 -7.89 3.45
C HIS A 72 -0.89 -8.96 4.07
N ILE A 73 0.39 -8.63 4.26
CA ILE A 73 1.41 -9.56 4.73
C ILE A 73 1.70 -9.27 6.19
N PHE A 74 1.63 -10.33 7.00
CA PHE A 74 1.92 -10.34 8.42
C PHE A 74 3.00 -11.36 8.73
N SER A 75 3.77 -11.13 9.79
CA SER A 75 4.79 -12.05 10.25
C SER A 75 4.69 -12.27 11.75
N PHE A 76 4.72 -13.54 12.17
CA PHE A 76 4.91 -13.96 13.55
C PHE A 76 6.40 -14.21 13.76
N ASP A 77 7.09 -13.23 14.34
CA ASP A 77 8.55 -13.22 14.41
C ASP A 77 9.09 -14.41 15.25
N GLU A 78 8.42 -14.81 16.32
CA GLU A 78 8.85 -15.94 17.18
C GLU A 78 8.76 -17.31 16.50
N SER A 79 7.76 -17.52 15.65
CA SER A 79 7.54 -18.78 14.95
C SER A 79 8.07 -18.76 13.51
N CYS A 80 8.73 -17.68 13.10
CA CYS A 80 9.20 -17.42 11.74
C CYS A 80 8.09 -17.61 10.67
N LEU A 81 6.83 -17.41 11.05
CA LEU A 81 5.68 -17.74 10.21
C LEU A 81 5.15 -16.50 9.52
N THR A 82 5.09 -16.52 8.19
CA THR A 82 4.52 -15.44 7.38
C THR A 82 3.10 -15.79 6.96
N VAL A 83 2.16 -14.88 7.18
CA VAL A 83 0.75 -15.03 6.81
C VAL A 83 0.38 -13.92 5.85
N ALA A 84 -0.02 -14.27 4.62
CA ALA A 84 -0.58 -13.31 3.66
C ALA A 84 -2.09 -13.48 3.58
N ILE A 85 -2.82 -12.42 3.93
CA ILE A 85 -4.27 -12.32 3.80
C ILE A 85 -4.58 -11.66 2.47
N ARG A 86 -5.27 -12.38 1.59
CA ARG A 86 -5.56 -11.97 0.22
C ARG A 86 -7.03 -11.71 0.05
N SER A 87 -7.36 -10.67 -0.70
CA SER A 87 -8.70 -10.40 -1.19
C SER A 87 -8.67 -10.22 -2.69
N GLU A 88 -9.67 -10.74 -3.36
CA GLU A 88 -9.93 -10.47 -4.78
C GLU A 88 -11.03 -9.42 -4.89
N VAL A 89 -10.77 -8.38 -5.67
CA VAL A 89 -11.66 -7.24 -5.88
C VAL A 89 -12.03 -7.17 -7.35
N ASP A 90 -13.29 -6.81 -7.62
CA ASP A 90 -13.79 -6.72 -8.98
C ASP A 90 -13.22 -5.47 -9.70
N PRO A 91 -12.72 -5.58 -10.95
CA PRO A 91 -12.24 -4.43 -11.70
C PRO A 91 -13.30 -3.35 -11.96
N CYS A 92 -14.59 -3.72 -11.99
CA CYS A 92 -15.69 -2.77 -12.16
C CYS A 92 -15.92 -1.93 -10.90
N ASN A 93 -15.55 -2.44 -9.73
CA ASN A 93 -15.69 -1.76 -8.45
C ASN A 93 -14.46 -2.04 -7.58
N LEU A 94 -13.36 -1.31 -7.86
CA LEU A 94 -12.08 -1.42 -7.17
C LEU A 94 -12.13 -0.77 -5.77
N SER A 95 -13.01 -1.27 -4.91
CA SER A 95 -13.22 -0.76 -3.55
C SER A 95 -12.96 -1.85 -2.52
N ILE A 96 -12.20 -1.55 -1.47
CA ILE A 96 -11.95 -2.43 -0.33
C ILE A 96 -11.96 -1.62 0.97
N ASN A 97 -12.32 -2.23 2.10
CA ASN A 97 -12.26 -1.55 3.39
C ASN A 97 -10.79 -1.39 3.85
N SER A 98 -10.44 -0.19 4.31
CA SER A 98 -9.12 0.13 4.85
C SER A 98 -8.84 -0.61 6.16
N ILE A 99 -7.60 -1.07 6.34
CA ILE A 99 -7.11 -1.64 7.61
C ILE A 99 -6.36 -0.59 8.44
N THR A 100 -6.02 0.55 7.83
CA THR A 100 -5.26 1.65 8.43
C THR A 100 -5.84 2.19 9.74
N PRO A 101 -7.17 2.30 9.95
CA PRO A 101 -7.73 2.73 11.25
C PRO A 101 -7.34 1.83 12.43
N ASP A 102 -7.18 0.53 12.19
CA ASP A 102 -6.77 -0.45 13.21
C ASP A 102 -5.25 -0.67 13.23
N ILE A 103 -4.61 -0.57 12.06
CA ILE A 103 -3.19 -0.86 11.84
C ILE A 103 -2.56 0.35 11.13
N PRO A 104 -2.12 1.39 11.87
CA PRO A 104 -1.61 2.63 11.27
C PRO A 104 -0.42 2.44 10.32
N ALA A 105 0.35 1.35 10.49
CA ALA A 105 1.47 1.00 9.62
C ALA A 105 1.05 0.72 8.16
N ALA A 106 -0.22 0.41 7.90
CA ALA A 106 -0.74 0.16 6.56
C ALA A 106 -0.98 1.44 5.73
N ASN A 107 -0.94 2.62 6.35
CA ASN A 107 -1.27 3.91 5.72
C ASN A 107 -0.55 4.12 4.38
N TRP A 108 0.78 4.00 4.36
CA TRP A 108 1.54 4.24 3.14
C TRP A 108 1.29 3.17 2.08
N ALA A 109 1.18 1.91 2.47
CA ALA A 109 0.96 0.80 1.56
C ALA A 109 -0.42 0.88 0.87
N GLU A 110 -1.48 1.25 1.62
CA GLU A 110 -2.81 1.47 1.05
C GLU A 110 -2.83 2.68 0.10
N ARG A 111 -2.15 3.77 0.47
CA ARG A 111 -2.01 4.95 -0.40
C ARG A 111 -1.24 4.65 -1.67
N GLU A 112 -0.15 3.88 -1.59
CA GLU A 112 0.60 3.40 -2.74
C GLU A 112 -0.26 2.55 -3.67
N CYS A 113 -0.98 1.56 -3.13
CA CYS A 113 -1.90 0.71 -3.90
C CYS A 113 -2.98 1.54 -4.61
N ARG A 114 -3.51 2.57 -3.94
CA ARG A 114 -4.46 3.51 -4.52
C ARG A 114 -3.84 4.31 -5.66
N ASP A 115 -2.66 4.88 -5.45
CA ASP A 115 -2.02 5.78 -6.42
C ASP A 115 -1.59 5.00 -7.67
N MET A 116 -0.92 3.86 -7.47
CA MET A 116 -0.28 3.10 -8.54
C MET A 116 -1.22 2.19 -9.33
N LEU A 117 -2.27 1.66 -8.70
CA LEU A 117 -3.21 0.70 -9.31
C LEU A 117 -4.68 1.14 -9.28
N GLY A 118 -5.03 2.15 -8.48
CA GLY A 118 -6.38 2.72 -8.43
C GLY A 118 -7.35 1.97 -7.51
N VAL A 119 -6.84 1.22 -6.53
CA VAL A 119 -7.67 0.57 -5.51
C VAL A 119 -8.14 1.60 -4.49
N ASN A 120 -9.44 1.77 -4.32
CA ASN A 120 -10.02 2.69 -3.36
C ASN A 120 -10.21 2.02 -2.00
N PHE A 121 -9.49 2.52 -0.99
CA PHE A 121 -9.60 2.06 0.40
C PHE A 121 -10.63 2.91 1.16
N VAL A 122 -11.80 2.32 1.43
CA VAL A 122 -12.92 2.96 2.14
C VAL A 122 -12.59 3.02 3.63
N GLY A 123 -12.74 4.20 4.24
CA GLY A 123 -12.43 4.43 5.65
C GLY A 123 -10.97 4.78 5.96
N HIS A 124 -10.12 4.95 4.94
CA HIS A 124 -8.73 5.36 5.13
C HIS A 124 -8.65 6.81 5.69
N PRO A 125 -7.85 7.08 6.74
CA PRO A 125 -7.80 8.40 7.39
C PRO A 125 -7.20 9.52 6.54
N ASP A 126 -6.22 9.21 5.67
CA ASP A 126 -5.58 10.18 4.76
C ASP A 126 -5.51 9.63 3.32
N PRO A 127 -6.59 9.73 2.51
CA PRO A 127 -6.65 9.17 1.17
C PRO A 127 -5.87 9.96 0.10
N ARG A 128 -4.99 10.87 0.50
CA ARG A 128 -4.18 11.67 -0.44
C ARG A 128 -3.18 10.80 -1.20
N ARG A 129 -2.84 11.23 -2.42
CA ARG A 129 -1.76 10.61 -3.22
C ARG A 129 -0.46 10.57 -2.43
N LEU A 130 0.39 9.61 -2.75
CA LEU A 130 1.66 9.41 -2.07
C LEU A 130 2.80 9.39 -3.07
N ILE A 131 2.75 8.50 -4.08
CA ILE A 131 3.89 8.18 -4.95
C ILE A 131 3.93 9.06 -6.20
N LEU A 132 2.78 9.38 -6.78
CA LEU A 132 2.73 10.15 -8.03
C LEU A 132 2.90 11.63 -7.75
N CYS A 133 3.38 12.36 -8.75
CA CYS A 133 3.54 13.81 -8.67
C CYS A 133 2.18 14.52 -8.52
N ASP A 134 2.20 15.74 -7.99
CA ASP A 134 0.98 16.48 -7.65
C ASP A 134 0.15 16.85 -8.91
N ASP A 135 0.80 16.99 -10.06
CA ASP A 135 0.18 17.25 -11.36
C ASP A 135 -0.13 15.96 -12.14
N TRP A 136 -0.13 14.78 -11.50
CA TRP A 136 -0.47 13.55 -12.20
C TRP A 136 -1.97 13.49 -12.56
N PRO A 137 -2.36 13.10 -13.78
CA PRO A 137 -3.77 12.99 -14.15
C PRO A 137 -4.57 12.06 -13.25
N GLU A 138 -5.85 12.35 -13.08
CA GLU A 138 -6.76 11.48 -12.33
C GLU A 138 -7.12 10.24 -13.16
N GLY A 139 -7.29 9.09 -12.51
CA GLY A 139 -7.63 7.83 -13.16
C GLY A 139 -6.51 7.18 -13.98
N VAL A 140 -5.32 7.79 -14.02
CA VAL A 140 -4.14 7.23 -14.69
C VAL A 140 -3.25 6.55 -13.66
N HIS A 141 -3.05 5.24 -13.82
CA HIS A 141 -2.39 4.39 -12.84
C HIS A 141 -1.22 3.63 -13.50
N PRO A 142 0.05 4.00 -13.24
CA PRO A 142 1.19 3.51 -14.02
C PRO A 142 1.43 2.00 -13.96
N LEU A 143 1.15 1.36 -12.82
CA LEU A 143 1.44 -0.07 -12.63
C LEU A 143 0.36 -0.99 -13.17
N ARG A 144 -0.76 -0.45 -13.69
CA ARG A 144 -1.74 -1.30 -14.36
C ARG A 144 -1.14 -1.94 -15.60
N LYS A 145 -1.55 -3.16 -15.92
CA LYS A 145 -0.99 -3.94 -17.05
C LYS A 145 -1.38 -3.37 -18.41
N ASP A 146 -2.46 -2.60 -18.49
CA ASP A 146 -2.91 -1.88 -19.70
C ASP A 146 -2.14 -0.59 -19.97
N PHE A 147 -1.53 0.02 -18.95
CA PHE A 147 -0.75 1.24 -19.11
C PHE A 147 0.54 0.98 -19.93
N PRO A 148 0.88 1.80 -20.95
CA PRO A 148 2.10 1.62 -21.73
C PRO A 148 3.33 2.08 -20.94
N TYR A 149 4.42 1.30 -20.94
CA TYR A 149 5.64 1.64 -20.20
C TYR A 149 6.35 2.91 -20.73
N ASN A 150 6.15 3.25 -22.00
CA ASN A 150 6.74 4.40 -22.67
C ASN A 150 5.80 5.61 -22.73
N CYS A 151 4.66 5.55 -22.03
CA CYS A 151 3.72 6.64 -21.97
C CYS A 151 4.12 7.63 -20.87
N ARG A 152 4.24 8.90 -21.23
CA ARG A 152 4.30 10.00 -20.29
C ARG A 152 2.98 10.76 -20.39
N PRO A 153 2.11 10.72 -19.36
CA PRO A 153 0.86 11.45 -19.41
C PRO A 153 1.12 12.96 -19.35
N GLU A 154 0.19 13.72 -19.92
CA GLU A 154 0.23 15.18 -19.85
C GLU A 154 0.01 15.66 -18.41
N PRO A 155 0.76 16.66 -17.93
CA PRO A 155 0.54 17.25 -16.62
C PRO A 155 -0.88 17.81 -16.46
N ALA A 156 -1.47 17.58 -15.29
CA ALA A 156 -2.77 18.10 -14.86
C ALA A 156 -2.62 18.88 -13.55
N PRO A 157 -2.13 20.14 -13.57
CA PRO A 157 -1.88 20.94 -12.37
C PRO A 157 -3.13 21.17 -11.49
N ALA A 158 -4.32 21.05 -12.06
CA ALA A 158 -5.58 21.15 -11.32
C ALA A 158 -5.76 20.04 -10.26
N ASN A 159 -4.98 18.96 -10.35
CA ASN A 159 -5.07 17.80 -9.46
C ASN A 159 -4.12 17.87 -8.26
N ALA A 160 -3.50 19.03 -8.01
CA ALA A 160 -2.52 19.22 -6.95
C ALA A 160 -3.03 18.70 -5.60
N VAL A 161 -2.17 17.95 -4.90
CA VAL A 161 -2.54 17.32 -3.63
C VAL A 161 -2.87 18.40 -2.59
N PRO A 162 -4.03 18.32 -1.92
CA PRO A 162 -4.41 19.30 -0.92
C PRO A 162 -3.47 19.23 0.29
N ILE A 163 -3.02 20.41 0.70
CA ILE A 163 -2.16 20.61 1.85
C ILE A 163 -3.01 20.57 3.14
N LYS A 164 -2.53 19.92 4.20
CA LYS A 164 -3.27 19.85 5.47
C LYS A 164 -3.43 21.24 6.08
N THR A 165 -4.65 21.60 6.47
CA THR A 165 -4.90 22.90 7.11
C THR A 165 -4.55 22.82 8.60
N PRO A 166 -3.66 23.67 9.12
CA PRO A 166 -3.35 23.70 10.55
C PRO A 166 -4.56 24.23 11.32
N GLN A 167 -4.90 23.60 12.45
CA GLN A 167 -5.96 24.10 13.34
C GLN A 167 -5.34 25.02 14.40
N PRO A 168 -5.83 26.26 14.60
CA PRO A 168 -5.34 27.15 15.67
C PRO A 168 -5.40 26.45 17.04
N PRO A 169 -4.45 26.67 17.97
CA PRO A 169 -3.40 27.71 18.01
C PRO A 169 -2.04 27.27 17.42
N VAL A 170 -2.04 26.43 16.39
CA VAL A 170 -0.82 25.86 15.80
C VAL A 170 -0.13 26.82 14.83
N SER A 171 1.21 26.89 14.93
CA SER A 171 2.09 27.51 13.92
C SER A 171 2.70 26.45 13.01
N VAL A 172 2.97 26.79 11.74
CA VAL A 172 3.56 25.87 10.77
C VAL A 172 5.01 26.24 10.49
N ILE A 173 5.92 25.29 10.70
CA ILE A 173 7.33 25.40 10.34
C ILE A 173 7.56 24.57 9.07
N PRO A 174 7.75 25.22 7.90
CA PRO A 174 8.07 24.52 6.67
C PRO A 174 9.55 24.10 6.66
N ILE A 175 9.80 22.82 6.38
CA ILE A 175 11.12 22.20 6.27
C ILE A 175 11.18 21.53 4.89
N GLY A 176 11.96 22.13 3.99
CA GLY A 176 12.22 21.62 2.64
C GLY A 176 11.72 22.55 1.52
N PRO A 177 11.70 22.07 0.27
CA PRO A 177 12.11 20.72 -0.15
C PRO A 177 13.61 20.50 0.08
N PHE A 178 13.95 19.52 0.90
CA PHE A 178 15.34 19.13 1.07
C PHE A 178 15.71 18.22 -0.09
N TYR A 179 16.84 18.52 -0.73
CA TYR A 179 17.54 17.61 -1.62
C TYR A 179 18.79 17.17 -0.88
N PRO A 180 18.73 16.19 0.05
CA PRO A 180 19.95 15.50 0.42
C PRO A 180 20.51 14.97 -0.90
N VAL A 181 21.77 15.23 -1.20
CA VAL A 181 22.40 15.08 -2.53
C VAL A 181 22.23 13.66 -3.15
N LEU A 182 21.64 12.71 -2.43
CA LEU A 182 21.42 11.31 -2.80
C LEU A 182 20.05 10.71 -2.34
N GLU A 183 19.12 11.49 -1.76
CA GLU A 183 17.83 10.95 -1.26
C GLU A 183 16.61 11.67 -1.86
N GLU A 184 15.45 11.02 -1.85
CA GLU A 184 14.21 11.55 -2.41
C GLU A 184 13.83 12.91 -1.81
N PRO A 185 13.30 13.86 -2.61
CA PRO A 185 12.89 15.15 -2.09
C PRO A 185 11.75 14.97 -1.10
N ALA A 186 11.93 15.59 0.06
CA ALA A 186 10.95 15.56 1.13
C ALA A 186 10.61 16.98 1.58
N TYR A 187 9.32 17.22 1.74
CA TYR A 187 8.77 18.45 2.28
C TYR A 187 7.94 18.12 3.53
N PHE A 188 8.29 18.76 4.63
CA PHE A 188 7.62 18.60 5.91
C PHE A 188 7.04 19.95 6.33
N ARG A 189 5.76 19.98 6.66
CA ARG A 189 5.13 21.12 7.34
C ARG A 189 4.87 20.70 8.77
N ILE A 190 5.81 21.04 9.65
CA ILE A 190 5.72 20.69 11.07
C ILE A 190 4.76 21.64 11.77
N PHE A 191 3.80 21.07 12.47
CA PHE A 191 2.77 21.80 13.21
C PHE A 191 3.21 21.87 14.67
N VAL A 192 3.36 23.09 15.19
CA VAL A 192 3.92 23.37 16.52
C VAL A 192 2.97 24.22 17.34
N GLU A 193 2.74 23.81 18.59
CA GLU A 193 2.07 24.59 19.63
C GLU A 193 3.11 24.99 20.69
N GLY A 194 3.57 26.24 20.65
CA GLY A 194 4.69 26.70 21.49
C GLY A 194 5.99 25.98 21.13
N GLU A 195 6.45 25.09 22.01
CA GLU A 195 7.65 24.26 21.82
C GLU A 195 7.31 22.78 21.49
N LYS A 196 6.03 22.41 21.45
CA LYS A 196 5.58 21.04 21.20
C LYS A 196 5.25 20.84 19.73
N ILE A 197 5.89 19.85 19.09
CA ILE A 197 5.44 19.33 17.80
C ILE A 197 4.17 18.52 18.04
N VAL A 198 3.05 18.98 17.47
CA VAL A 198 1.75 18.34 17.62
C VAL A 198 1.39 17.46 16.42
N ASP A 199 1.94 17.75 15.25
CA ASP A 199 1.62 17.05 14.00
C ASP A 199 2.65 17.40 12.91
N CYS A 200 2.62 16.69 11.78
CA CYS A 200 3.44 16.97 10.62
C CYS A 200 2.71 16.58 9.33
N ASP A 201 2.60 17.52 8.39
CA ASP A 201 2.13 17.25 7.05
C ASP A 201 3.33 16.96 6.14
N TYR A 202 3.53 15.67 5.85
CA TYR A 202 4.63 15.15 5.05
C TYR A 202 4.21 14.98 3.59
N ARG A 203 5.05 15.48 2.69
CA ARG A 203 4.98 15.25 1.25
C ARG A 203 6.38 14.88 0.73
N GLY A 204 6.60 13.59 0.49
CA GLY A 204 7.79 13.08 -0.19
C GLY A 204 7.43 12.40 -1.51
N PHE A 205 8.26 11.43 -1.94
CA PHE A 205 7.99 10.56 -3.10
C PHE A 205 7.75 11.28 -4.44
N TYR A 206 8.34 12.46 -4.68
CA TYR A 206 8.18 13.15 -5.98
C TYR A 206 8.90 12.48 -7.16
N ASN A 207 9.63 11.38 -6.92
CA ASN A 207 10.58 10.79 -7.85
C ASN A 207 10.06 9.53 -8.57
N HIS A 208 8.75 9.37 -8.72
CA HIS A 208 8.24 8.24 -9.51
C HIS A 208 8.74 8.33 -10.96
N ARG A 209 9.66 7.43 -11.32
CA ARG A 209 10.36 7.39 -12.62
C ARG A 209 9.83 6.32 -13.59
N GLY A 210 8.80 5.56 -13.20
CA GLY A 210 8.27 4.45 -14.01
C GLY A 210 9.23 3.23 -14.12
N ILE A 211 10.26 3.16 -13.28
CA ILE A 211 11.27 2.09 -13.32
C ILE A 211 10.65 0.71 -13.09
N GLU A 212 9.76 0.60 -12.10
CA GLU A 212 9.04 -0.65 -11.83
C GLU A 212 8.17 -1.08 -13.04
N LYS A 213 7.48 -0.12 -13.67
CA LYS A 213 6.67 -0.39 -14.87
C LYS A 213 7.54 -0.86 -16.04
N LEU A 214 8.71 -0.25 -16.23
CA LEU A 214 9.67 -0.68 -17.24
C LEU A 214 10.19 -2.10 -16.96
N GLY A 215 10.50 -2.39 -15.69
CA GLY A 215 10.89 -3.71 -15.20
C GLY A 215 9.84 -4.79 -15.49
N ASP A 216 8.58 -4.48 -15.21
CA ASP A 216 7.45 -5.39 -15.42
C ASP A 216 7.10 -5.63 -16.89
N SER A 217 7.19 -4.59 -17.74
CA SER A 217 6.61 -4.61 -19.09
C SER A 217 7.62 -4.83 -20.22
N ALA A 218 8.90 -4.47 -20.03
CA ALA A 218 9.88 -4.45 -21.13
C ALA A 218 11.20 -5.17 -20.82
N LEU A 219 11.60 -5.24 -19.55
CA LEU A 219 12.88 -5.83 -19.18
C LEU A 219 12.77 -7.32 -18.92
N THR A 220 13.86 -8.03 -19.21
CA THR A 220 14.06 -9.41 -18.80
C THR A 220 14.62 -9.48 -17.38
N TYR A 221 14.48 -10.64 -16.73
CA TYR A 221 15.04 -10.90 -15.40
C TYR A 221 16.52 -10.49 -15.27
N ASN A 222 17.34 -10.75 -16.30
CA ASN A 222 18.76 -10.40 -16.30
C ASN A 222 19.03 -8.89 -16.51
N GLN A 223 18.07 -8.14 -17.04
CA GLN A 223 18.21 -6.69 -17.27
C GLN A 223 17.81 -5.85 -16.06
N ILE A 224 16.89 -6.36 -15.23
CA ILE A 224 16.39 -5.65 -14.04
C ILE A 224 17.51 -5.22 -13.09
N PRO A 225 18.51 -6.06 -12.73
CA PRO A 225 19.60 -5.66 -11.84
C PRO A 225 20.37 -4.44 -12.33
N PHE A 226 20.67 -4.36 -13.65
CA PHE A 226 21.41 -3.24 -14.23
C PHE A 226 20.65 -1.91 -14.18
N LEU A 227 19.32 -1.95 -14.16
CA LEU A 227 18.51 -0.75 -13.97
C LEU A 227 18.41 -0.39 -12.48
N ALA A 228 18.21 -1.38 -11.61
CA ALA A 228 18.10 -1.18 -10.17
C ALA A 228 19.38 -0.57 -9.56
N GLU A 229 20.55 -0.93 -10.06
CA GLU A 229 21.86 -0.37 -9.64
C GLU A 229 22.04 1.12 -9.99
N ARG A 230 21.17 1.70 -10.81
CA ARG A 230 21.24 3.10 -11.27
C ARG A 230 20.24 4.02 -10.56
N ILE A 231 19.47 3.49 -9.60
CA ILE A 231 18.39 4.20 -8.92
C ILE A 231 18.93 5.06 -7.80
#